data_AF-W5S3I8-F1
#
_entry.id   AF-W5S3I8-F1
#
_cell.length_a   1.000
_cell.length_b   1.000
_cell.length_c   1.000
_cell.angle_alpha   90.00
_cell.angle_beta   90.00
_cell.angle_gamma   90.00
#
_symmetry.space_group_name_H-M   'P 1'
#
loop_
_entity.id
_entity.type
_entity.pdbx_description
1 polymer ?
#
loop_
_entity_poly.entity_id
_entity_poly.type
_entity_poly.pdbx_seq_one_letter_code
_entity_poly.pdbx_strand_id
1 'polypeptide(L)'
;QLIVGVNKMDSTEPPYSESRFEEIKKEVSSYIKKIGYNPAAVAFVPISGWNGDNMLEVSEKMSWFKGWNVERKEGKADGKCLIEALDAILPPSRPTDKALRLPLQDVYKIGGIGTVPVGRV
;
A
#
# COMPACT_ATOMS: atom_id res chain seq x y z
N GLN A 1 3.40 4.57 1.39
CA GLN A 1 2.07 4.18 0.91
C GLN A 1 1.68 2.90 1.65
N LEU A 2 0.40 2.72 1.97
CA LEU A 2 -0.08 1.60 2.77
C LEU A 2 -1.38 1.07 2.16
N ILE A 3 -1.54 -0.25 2.16
CA ILE A 3 -2.76 -0.97 1.80
C ILE A 3 -3.07 -1.90 2.96
N VAL A 4 -4.34 -1.99 3.34
CA VAL A 4 -4.82 -2.87 4.40
C VAL A 4 -5.71 -3.94 3.80
N GLY A 5 -5.20 -5.17 3.70
CA GLY A 5 -6.01 -6.36 3.41
C GLY A 5 -6.64 -6.88 4.70
N VAL A 6 -7.95 -6.72 4.86
CA VAL A 6 -8.71 -7.31 5.98
C VAL A 6 -8.94 -8.78 5.64
N ASN A 7 -8.03 -9.63 6.08
CA ASN A 7 -7.98 -11.04 5.71
C ASN A 7 -8.89 -11.93 6.59
N LYS A 8 -9.12 -13.17 6.14
CA LYS A 8 -9.95 -14.19 6.80
C LYS A 8 -11.43 -13.78 6.91
N MET A 9 -11.94 -13.07 5.91
CA MET A 9 -13.37 -12.68 5.88
C MET A 9 -14.31 -13.90 5.87
N ASP A 10 -13.86 -15.04 5.36
CA ASP A 10 -14.56 -16.32 5.42
C ASP A 10 -14.78 -16.83 6.86
N SER A 11 -13.94 -16.40 7.81
CA SER A 11 -13.94 -16.85 9.21
C SER A 11 -14.67 -15.88 10.15
N THR A 12 -15.33 -14.84 9.63
CA THR A 12 -16.15 -13.95 10.47
C THR A 12 -17.46 -14.66 10.88
N GLU A 13 -18.14 -14.11 11.88
CA GLU A 13 -19.46 -14.61 12.30
C GLU A 13 -20.51 -13.49 12.12
N PRO A 14 -21.46 -13.61 11.17
CA PRO A 14 -21.52 -14.63 10.12
C PRO A 14 -20.36 -14.51 9.10
N PRO A 15 -20.07 -15.54 8.28
CA PRO A 15 -19.03 -15.47 7.25
C PRO A 15 -19.25 -14.28 6.30
N TYR A 16 -18.17 -13.60 5.94
CA TYR A 16 -18.15 -12.42 5.06
C TYR A 16 -18.98 -11.24 5.59
N SER A 17 -18.93 -10.99 6.90
CA SER A 17 -19.72 -9.96 7.58
C SER A 17 -19.23 -8.53 7.26
N GLU A 18 -20.11 -7.72 6.68
CA GLU A 18 -19.88 -6.28 6.42
C GLU A 18 -19.66 -5.50 7.72
N SER A 19 -20.45 -5.78 8.76
CA SER A 19 -20.35 -5.06 10.03
C SER A 19 -18.99 -5.28 10.69
N ARG A 20 -18.46 -6.51 10.62
CA ARG A 20 -17.12 -6.83 11.14
C ARG A 20 -16.02 -6.13 10.35
N PHE A 21 -16.16 -6.05 9.03
CA PHE A 21 -15.21 -5.30 8.19
C PHE A 21 -15.21 -3.81 8.54
N GLU A 22 -16.38 -3.18 8.65
CA GLU A 22 -16.48 -1.73 8.96
C GLU A 22 -15.97 -1.41 10.37
N GLU A 23 -16.17 -2.30 11.34
CA GLU A 23 -15.55 -2.20 12.67
C GLU A 23 -14.02 -2.19 12.60
N ILE A 24 -13.42 -3.19 11.93
CA ILE A 24 -11.97 -3.30 11.77
C ILE A 24 -11.42 -2.07 11.03
N LYS A 25 -12.06 -1.67 9.93
CA LYS A 25 -11.69 -0.50 9.14
C LYS A 25 -11.68 0.76 9.99
N LYS A 26 -12.68 0.97 10.84
CA LYS A 26 -12.77 2.12 11.74
C LYS A 26 -11.65 2.13 12.78
N GLU A 27 -11.40 1.00 13.44
CA GLU A 27 -10.35 0.90 14.46
C GLU A 27 -8.96 1.10 13.85
N VAL A 28 -8.65 0.37 12.78
CA VAL A 28 -7.36 0.46 12.09
C VAL A 28 -7.15 1.87 11.52
N SER A 29 -8.19 2.49 10.95
CA SER A 29 -8.11 3.89 10.49
C SER A 29 -7.72 4.85 11.61
N SER A 30 -8.26 4.67 12.82
CA SER A 30 -7.89 5.46 13.99
C SER A 30 -6.43 5.24 14.39
N TYR A 31 -5.96 3.99 14.39
CA TYR A 31 -4.59 3.65 14.73
C TYR A 31 -3.57 4.19 13.72
N ILE A 32 -3.76 3.97 12.42
CA ILE A 32 -2.81 4.43 11.40
C ILE A 32 -2.76 5.95 11.33
N LYS A 33 -3.87 6.65 11.66
CA LYS A 33 -3.88 8.11 11.78
C LYS A 33 -2.95 8.60 12.89
N LYS A 34 -2.90 7.91 14.04
CA LYS A 34 -1.96 8.22 15.14
C LYS A 34 -0.51 7.98 14.75
N ILE A 35 -0.25 6.99 13.91
CA ILE A 35 1.10 6.69 13.38
C ILE A 35 1.57 7.75 12.37
N GLY A 36 0.64 8.48 11.75
CA GLY A 36 0.93 9.55 10.79
C GLY A 36 0.52 9.24 9.35
N TYR A 37 -0.15 8.12 9.09
CA TYR A 37 -0.78 7.86 7.80
C TYR A 37 -2.09 8.64 7.68
N ASN A 38 -2.42 9.09 6.46
CA ASN A 38 -3.77 9.60 6.15
C ASN A 38 -4.69 8.41 5.82
N PRO A 39 -5.72 8.09 6.63
CA PRO A 39 -6.61 6.96 6.35
C PRO A 39 -7.33 7.07 4.99
N ALA A 40 -7.63 8.28 4.53
CA ALA A 40 -8.24 8.49 3.21
C ALA A 40 -7.33 8.09 2.04
N ALA A 41 -6.02 7.99 2.26
CA ALA A 41 -5.04 7.58 1.25
C ALA A 41 -4.78 6.06 1.24
N VAL A 42 -5.43 5.31 2.14
CA VAL A 42 -5.18 3.88 2.39
C VAL A 42 -6.38 3.06 1.90
N ALA A 43 -6.12 2.11 1.00
CA ALA A 43 -7.14 1.19 0.53
C ALA A 43 -7.37 0.10 1.60
N PHE A 44 -8.64 -0.12 1.94
CA PHE A 44 -9.07 -1.23 2.78
C PHE A 44 -9.80 -2.26 1.91
N VAL A 45 -9.23 -3.46 1.78
CA VAL A 45 -9.76 -4.51 0.91
C VAL A 45 -10.14 -5.71 1.77
N PRO A 46 -11.42 -6.11 1.84
CA PRO A 46 -11.82 -7.35 2.49
C PRO A 46 -11.42 -8.52 1.61
N ILE A 47 -10.61 -9.44 2.12
CA ILE A 47 -10.07 -10.58 1.37
C ILE A 47 -10.20 -11.90 2.13
N SER A 48 -10.14 -13.00 1.40
CA SER A 48 -9.78 -14.31 1.96
C SER A 48 -8.58 -14.86 1.19
N GLY A 49 -7.40 -14.82 1.81
CA GLY A 49 -6.19 -15.34 1.20
C GLY A 49 -6.24 -16.86 0.96
N TRP A 50 -7.04 -17.59 1.74
CA TRP A 50 -7.22 -19.04 1.57
C TRP A 50 -8.12 -19.38 0.37
N ASN A 51 -9.25 -18.67 0.24
CA ASN A 51 -10.22 -18.92 -0.82
C ASN A 51 -10.00 -18.09 -2.09
N GLY A 52 -9.08 -17.12 -2.06
CA GLY A 52 -8.80 -16.22 -3.18
C GLY A 52 -9.77 -15.03 -3.33
N ASP A 53 -10.73 -14.88 -2.41
CA ASP A 53 -11.78 -13.84 -2.50
C ASP A 53 -11.16 -12.43 -2.51
N ASN A 54 -11.54 -11.60 -3.51
CA ASN A 54 -11.06 -10.22 -3.73
C ASN A 54 -9.54 -10.07 -3.87
N MET A 55 -8.81 -11.16 -4.16
CA MET A 55 -7.36 -11.09 -4.39
C MET A 55 -7.05 -10.57 -5.80
N LEU A 56 -7.50 -11.32 -6.80
CA LEU A 56 -7.35 -11.01 -8.23
C LEU A 56 -8.70 -10.66 -8.86
N GLU A 57 -9.75 -11.39 -8.48
CA GLU A 57 -11.10 -11.25 -8.99
C GLU A 57 -12.08 -10.91 -7.87
N VAL A 58 -13.18 -10.26 -8.24
CA VAL A 58 -14.21 -9.85 -7.29
C VAL A 58 -14.94 -11.07 -6.75
N SER A 59 -15.07 -11.16 -5.43
CA SER A 59 -15.82 -12.24 -4.77
C SER A 59 -17.33 -11.99 -4.86
N GLU A 60 -18.07 -13.01 -5.26
CA GLU A 60 -19.54 -13.00 -5.24
C GLU A 60 -20.11 -13.03 -3.80
N LYS A 61 -19.30 -13.50 -2.83
CA LYS A 61 -19.71 -13.65 -1.42
C LYS A 61 -19.74 -12.33 -0.65
N MET A 62 -19.13 -11.28 -1.20
CA MET A 62 -19.06 -9.95 -0.61
C MET A 62 -19.73 -8.91 -1.50
N SER A 63 -20.97 -9.17 -1.93
CA SER A 63 -21.75 -8.28 -2.81
C SER A 63 -22.05 -6.90 -2.20
N TRP A 64 -21.95 -6.79 -0.88
CA TRP A 64 -22.02 -5.53 -0.13
C TRP A 64 -20.79 -4.63 -0.38
N PHE A 65 -19.62 -5.22 -0.63
CA PHE A 65 -18.40 -4.46 -0.88
C PHE A 65 -18.45 -3.82 -2.27
N LYS A 66 -18.63 -2.49 -2.32
CA LYS A 66 -18.69 -1.74 -3.58
C LYS A 66 -17.33 -1.38 -4.16
N GLY A 67 -16.28 -1.55 -3.36
CA GLY A 67 -14.91 -1.18 -3.70
C GLY A 67 -14.29 -0.31 -2.63
N TRP A 68 -12.98 -0.17 -2.72
CA TRP A 68 -12.20 0.80 -1.97
C TRP A 68 -12.03 2.07 -2.81
N ASN A 69 -11.85 3.19 -2.13
CA ASN A 69 -11.52 4.48 -2.74
C ASN A 69 -10.40 5.12 -1.92
N VAL A 70 -9.40 5.67 -2.60
CA VAL A 70 -8.32 6.43 -1.97
C VAL A 70 -8.23 7.82 -2.56
N GLU A 71 -8.02 8.79 -1.68
CA GLU A 71 -7.79 10.19 -2.00
C GLU A 71 -6.39 10.59 -1.53
N ARG A 72 -5.53 10.93 -2.49
CA ARG A 72 -4.15 11.36 -2.28
C ARG A 72 -3.96 12.74 -2.91
N LYS A 73 -2.89 13.44 -2.52
CA LYS A 73 -2.56 14.74 -3.13
C LYS A 73 -2.27 14.60 -4.63
N GLU A 74 -1.71 13.46 -5.01
CA GLU A 74 -1.27 13.17 -6.38
C GLU A 74 -2.38 12.53 -7.25
N GLY A 75 -3.57 12.24 -6.69
CA GLY A 75 -4.69 11.67 -7.44
C GLY A 75 -5.67 10.84 -6.60
N LYS A 76 -6.80 10.47 -7.22
CA LYS A 76 -7.77 9.52 -6.68
C LYS A 76 -7.63 8.19 -7.41
N ALA A 77 -7.89 7.10 -6.70
CA ALA A 77 -8.00 5.78 -7.28
C ALA A 77 -9.09 4.98 -6.57
N ASP A 78 -9.70 4.06 -7.28
CA ASP A 78 -10.71 3.14 -6.77
C ASP A 78 -10.53 1.76 -7.41
N GLY A 79 -11.10 0.75 -6.78
CA GLY A 79 -11.05 -0.63 -7.22
C GLY A 79 -11.79 -1.55 -6.25
N LYS A 80 -11.78 -2.85 -6.53
CA LYS A 80 -12.49 -3.88 -5.77
C LYS A 80 -11.57 -4.98 -5.28
N CYS A 81 -10.49 -5.26 -6.00
CA CYS A 81 -9.54 -6.32 -5.69
C CYS A 81 -8.26 -5.77 -5.05
N LEU A 82 -7.49 -6.67 -4.44
CA LEU A 82 -6.18 -6.37 -3.88
C LEU A 82 -5.17 -6.03 -4.99
N ILE A 83 -5.23 -6.71 -6.13
CA ILE A 83 -4.35 -6.41 -7.28
C ILE A 83 -4.53 -4.98 -7.78
N GLU A 84 -5.77 -4.50 -7.90
CA GLU A 84 -6.06 -3.13 -8.31
C GLU A 84 -5.51 -2.11 -7.29
N ALA A 85 -5.52 -2.46 -5.99
CA ALA A 85 -4.94 -1.61 -4.95
C ALA A 85 -3.41 -1.51 -5.07
N LEU A 86 -2.75 -2.60 -5.47
CA LEU A 86 -1.32 -2.65 -5.74
C LEU A 86 -0.96 -1.84 -7.00
N ASP A 87 -1.75 -1.97 -8.07
CA ASP A 87 -1.55 -1.19 -9.30
C ASP A 87 -1.78 0.31 -9.10
N ALA A 88 -2.64 0.68 -8.14
CA ALA A 88 -2.84 2.06 -7.72
C ALA A 88 -1.71 2.64 -6.85
N ILE A 89 -0.64 1.89 -6.57
CA ILE A 89 0.55 2.43 -5.88
C ILE A 89 1.27 3.39 -6.82
N LEU A 90 1.46 4.62 -6.34
CA LEU A 90 2.19 5.62 -7.09
C LEU A 90 3.69 5.30 -7.09
N PRO A 91 4.39 5.39 -8.22
CA PRO A 91 5.84 5.29 -8.23
C PRO A 91 6.43 6.30 -7.23
N PRO A 92 7.45 5.93 -6.44
CA PRO A 92 8.07 6.87 -5.51
C PRO A 92 8.67 8.05 -6.29
N SER A 93 8.41 9.26 -5.83
CA SER A 93 9.02 10.45 -6.42
C SER A 93 10.54 10.37 -6.27
N ARG A 94 11.26 10.49 -7.39
CA ARG A 94 12.72 10.56 -7.37
C ARG A 94 13.11 11.87 -6.68
N PRO A 95 14.04 11.85 -5.71
CA PRO A 95 14.39 13.05 -4.95
C PRO A 95 15.31 13.99 -5.74
N THR A 96 14.99 14.30 -7.00
CA THR A 96 15.78 15.18 -7.88
C THR A 96 15.81 16.62 -7.39
N ASP A 97 14.78 17.02 -6.66
CA ASP A 97 14.64 18.39 -6.14
C ASP A 97 15.31 18.56 -4.75
N LYS A 98 15.80 17.46 -4.16
CA LYS A 98 16.51 17.50 -2.87
C LYS A 98 17.99 17.72 -3.11
N ALA A 99 18.68 18.25 -2.09
CA ALA A 99 20.13 18.38 -2.13
C ALA A 99 20.79 17.01 -2.32
N LEU A 100 21.82 16.96 -3.18
CA LEU A 100 22.59 15.75 -3.45
C LEU A 100 23.07 15.12 -2.13
N ARG A 101 22.83 13.82 -1.99
CA ARG A 101 23.41 12.97 -0.95
C ARG A 101 23.92 11.72 -1.64
N LEU A 102 25.22 11.50 -1.56
CA LEU A 102 25.88 10.34 -2.15
C LEU A 102 26.71 9.68 -1.05
N PRO A 103 26.15 8.72 -0.30
CA PRO A 103 26.90 7.93 0.66
C PRO A 103 27.99 7.14 -0.06
N LEU A 104 29.25 7.36 0.33
CA LEU A 104 30.39 6.65 -0.24
C LEU A 104 30.40 5.21 0.29
N GLN A 105 30.39 4.25 -0.63
CA GLN A 105 30.54 2.82 -0.33
C GLN A 105 32.02 2.45 -0.35
N ASP A 106 32.70 2.80 -1.43
CA ASP A 106 34.10 2.48 -1.65
C ASP A 106 34.83 3.68 -2.26
N VAL A 107 36.15 3.72 -2.05
CA VAL A 107 37.03 4.74 -2.63
C VAL A 107 38.23 4.05 -3.27
N TYR A 108 38.35 4.18 -4.58
CA TYR A 108 39.44 3.62 -5.37
C TYR A 108 40.46 4.69 -5.75
N LYS A 109 41.70 4.26 -6.00
CA LYS A 109 42.73 5.08 -6.64
C LYS A 109 43.15 4.40 -7.93
N ILE A 110 42.74 4.96 -9.06
CA ILE A 110 42.96 4.38 -10.39
C ILE A 110 44.06 5.17 -11.09
N GLY A 111 45.11 4.48 -11.54
CA GLY A 111 46.23 5.09 -12.27
C GLY A 111 45.75 5.79 -13.54
N GLY A 112 46.14 7.06 -13.73
CA GLY A 112 45.72 7.89 -14.87
C GLY A 112 44.38 8.61 -14.69
N ILE A 113 43.57 8.26 -13.68
CA ILE A 113 42.27 8.93 -13.39
C ILE A 113 42.34 9.70 -12.06
N GLY A 114 42.91 9.09 -11.02
CA GLY A 114 42.95 9.64 -9.67
C GLY A 114 42.03 8.91 -8.69
N THR A 115 41.49 9.65 -7.72
CA THR A 115 40.58 9.10 -6.69
C THR A 115 39.16 8.99 -7.23
N VAL A 116 38.56 7.81 -7.14
CA VAL A 116 37.22 7.50 -7.64
C VAL A 116 36.35 7.00 -6.49
N PRO A 117 35.50 7.85 -5.89
CA PRO A 117 34.50 7.43 -4.91
C PRO A 117 33.29 6.80 -5.61
N VAL A 118 32.78 5.70 -5.07
CA VAL A 118 31.60 4.98 -5.58
C VAL A 118 30.52 4.97 -4.52
N GLY A 119 29.27 5.19 -4.91
CA GLY A 119 28.13 5.20 -4.00
C GLY A 119 26.80 5.27 -4.74
N ARG A 120 25.72 5.00 -4.01
CA ARG A 120 24.36 5.10 -4.54
C ARG A 120 23.84 6.52 -4.35
N VAL A 121 23.28 7.10 -5.41
CA VAL A 121 22.51 8.35 -5.37
C VAL A 121 21.05 8.04 -5.02
#